data_AF-A0A7R9D0W0-F1
#
_entry.id   AF-A0A7R9D0W0-F1
#
_cell.length_a   1.000
_cell.length_b   1.000
_cell.length_c   1.000
_cell.angle_alpha   90.00
_cell.angle_beta   90.00
_cell.angle_gamma   90.00
#
_symmetry.space_group_name_H-M   'P 1'
#
loop_
_entity.id
_entity.type
_entity.pdbx_description
1 polymer ?
#
loop_
_entity_poly.entity_id
_entity_poly.type
_entity_poly.pdbx_seq_one_letter_code
_entity_poly.pdbx_strand_id
1 'polypeptide(L)'
;MDFEDQEMERHDSEEIDCLRSERKRGRKPGRKAADKVDMKAKLERSRQSARECRARKKLRYQYLEELVTDREKAVIALRKELDKYRSWGKELDEGRVPEGMHALLEEMGAIKQEKLVIPRLRLQGNW
;
A
#
# COMPACT_ATOMS: atom_id res chain seq x y z
N MET A 1 10.35 7.63 -24.22
CA MET A 1 9.74 8.81 -23.58
C MET A 1 8.64 8.27 -22.70
N ASP A 2 8.92 8.21 -21.41
CA ASP A 2 8.11 7.51 -20.42
C ASP A 2 6.91 8.34 -19.98
N PHE A 3 5.82 7.67 -19.65
CA PHE A 3 4.50 8.25 -19.33
C PHE A 3 4.54 9.24 -18.15
N GLU A 4 5.55 9.11 -17.27
CA GLU A 4 5.77 9.96 -16.11
C GLU A 4 6.33 11.35 -16.46
N ASP A 5 7.07 11.49 -17.56
CA ASP A 5 7.58 12.78 -18.05
C ASP A 5 6.45 13.68 -18.57
N GLN A 6 5.35 13.08 -19.06
CA GLN A 6 4.22 13.79 -19.65
C GLN A 6 3.25 14.37 -18.60
N GLU A 7 3.27 13.89 -17.34
CA GLU A 7 2.48 14.50 -16.26
C GLU A 7 3.21 15.67 -15.59
N MET A 8 4.55 15.63 -15.55
CA MET A 8 5.37 16.70 -14.96
C MET A 8 5.32 17.98 -15.82
N GLU A 9 5.42 17.87 -17.15
CA GLU A 9 5.27 19.01 -18.06
C GLU A 9 3.86 19.63 -18.04
N ARG A 10 2.82 18.82 -17.78
CA ARG A 10 1.43 19.27 -17.70
C ARG A 10 1.21 20.14 -16.45
N HIS A 11 1.88 19.81 -15.35
CA HIS A 11 1.78 20.52 -14.08
C HIS A 11 2.55 21.87 -14.10
N ASP A 12 3.65 21.97 -14.85
CA ASP A 12 4.37 23.24 -15.08
C ASP A 12 3.65 24.15 -16.09
N SER A 13 2.98 23.57 -17.09
CA SER A 13 2.19 24.32 -18.08
C SER A 13 0.98 25.04 -17.44
N GLU A 14 0.35 24.43 -16.43
CA GLU A 14 -0.75 25.03 -15.66
C GLU A 14 -0.29 26.14 -14.68
N GLU A 15 0.99 26.16 -14.28
CA GLU A 15 1.54 27.21 -13.40
C GLU A 15 1.77 28.53 -14.15
N ILE A 16 1.94 28.48 -15.48
CA ILE A 16 2.21 29.65 -16.34
C ILE A 16 0.92 30.42 -16.68
N ASP A 17 -0.23 29.76 -16.79
CA ASP A 17 -1.47 30.42 -17.25
C ASP A 17 -2.13 31.31 -16.16
N CYS A 18 -1.86 31.04 -14.88
CA CYS A 18 -2.31 31.89 -13.76
C CYS A 18 -1.62 33.27 -13.74
N LEU A 19 -0.37 33.39 -14.20
CA LEU A 19 0.38 34.65 -14.20
C LEU A 19 -0.11 35.65 -15.27
N ARG A 20 -0.86 35.18 -16.27
CA ARG A 20 -1.32 36.03 -17.39
C ARG A 20 -2.57 36.83 -17.06
N SER A 21 -3.37 36.41 -16.08
CA SER A 21 -4.67 37.01 -15.75
C SER A 21 -4.60 38.19 -14.75
N GLU A 22 -3.46 38.41 -14.07
CA GLU A 22 -3.32 39.47 -13.06
C GLU A 22 -2.88 40.84 -13.58
N ARG A 23 -2.69 41.00 -14.89
CA ARG A 23 -2.34 42.29 -15.49
C ARG A 23 -3.60 43.02 -15.92
N LYS A 24 -3.96 44.06 -15.17
CA LYS A 24 -4.83 45.23 -15.52
C LYS A 24 -6.11 45.35 -14.69
N ARG A 25 -6.02 45.60 -13.38
CA ARG A 25 -7.03 46.42 -12.69
C ARG A 25 -6.34 47.46 -11.81
N GLY A 26 -6.76 48.72 -12.00
CA GLY A 26 -6.03 49.94 -11.67
C GLY A 26 -5.53 50.04 -10.23
N ARG A 27 -4.29 50.51 -10.08
CA ARG A 27 -3.67 50.78 -8.78
C ARG A 27 -3.43 52.29 -8.67
N LYS A 28 -4.03 52.94 -7.67
CA LYS A 28 -3.86 54.38 -7.37
C LYS A 28 -2.36 54.71 -7.16
N PRO A 29 -1.82 55.77 -7.79
CA PRO A 29 -0.42 56.14 -7.62
C PRO A 29 -0.22 56.85 -6.28
N GLY A 30 0.49 56.25 -5.32
CA GLY A 30 0.86 56.99 -4.10
C GLY A 30 1.45 56.23 -2.90
N ARG A 31 1.32 54.90 -2.79
CA ARG A 31 1.88 54.14 -1.65
C ARG A 31 2.77 53.00 -2.14
N LYS A 32 4.10 53.16 -2.07
CA LYS A 32 5.03 52.32 -2.85
C LYS A 32 6.00 51.42 -2.05
N ALA A 33 6.12 51.54 -0.74
CA ALA A 33 7.07 50.70 0.03
C ALA A 33 6.37 49.62 0.88
N ALA A 34 5.56 50.00 1.88
CA ALA A 34 4.88 49.04 2.78
C ALA A 34 3.88 48.13 2.05
N ASP A 35 3.06 48.68 1.13
CA ASP A 35 2.09 47.91 0.36
C ASP A 35 2.73 46.89 -0.59
N LYS A 36 3.99 47.09 -1.02
CA LYS A 36 4.69 46.11 -1.87
C LYS A 36 5.13 44.89 -1.06
N VAL A 37 5.57 45.10 0.18
CA VAL A 37 5.97 44.02 1.09
C VAL A 37 4.75 43.19 1.48
N ASP A 38 3.62 43.83 1.81
CA ASP A 38 2.37 43.12 2.12
C ASP A 38 1.82 42.37 0.90
N MET A 39 1.90 42.96 -0.31
CA MET A 39 1.50 42.25 -1.54
C MET A 39 2.37 41.03 -1.83
N LYS A 40 3.70 41.13 -1.66
CA LYS A 40 4.60 39.99 -1.80
C LYS A 40 4.28 38.90 -0.77
N ALA A 41 4.03 39.28 0.48
CA ALA A 41 3.66 38.33 1.54
C ALA A 41 2.30 37.66 1.30
N LYS A 42 1.30 38.38 0.78
CA LYS A 42 0.00 37.81 0.39
C LYS A 42 0.14 36.83 -0.76
N LEU A 43 0.93 37.16 -1.78
CA LEU A 43 1.16 36.28 -2.92
C LEU A 43 1.90 34.99 -2.51
N GLU A 44 2.93 35.11 -1.67
CA GLU A 44 3.64 33.97 -1.07
C GLU A 44 2.68 33.08 -0.26
N ARG A 45 1.85 33.65 0.61
CA ARG A 45 0.83 32.88 1.37
C ARG A 45 -0.16 32.16 0.46
N SER A 46 -0.64 32.81 -0.60
CA SER A 46 -1.56 32.19 -1.57
C SER A 46 -0.89 31.00 -2.26
N ARG A 47 0.35 31.18 -2.74
CA ARG A 47 1.14 30.11 -3.37
C ARG A 47 1.38 28.94 -2.42
N GLN A 48 1.75 29.24 -1.18
CA GLN A 48 1.97 28.22 -0.16
C GLN A 48 0.70 27.43 0.12
N SER A 49 -0.45 28.10 0.28
CA SER A 49 -1.74 27.42 0.48
C SER A 49 -2.12 26.50 -0.68
N ALA A 50 -1.82 26.90 -1.92
CA ALA A 50 -2.05 26.09 -3.11
C ALA A 50 -1.14 24.85 -3.14
N ARG A 51 0.15 25.01 -2.81
CA ARG A 51 1.10 23.90 -2.68
C ARG A 51 0.67 22.91 -1.61
N GLU A 52 0.30 23.40 -0.44
CA GLU A 52 -0.21 22.57 0.65
C GLU A 52 -1.50 21.84 0.28
N CYS A 53 -2.38 22.46 -0.51
CA CYS A 53 -3.58 21.80 -1.02
C CYS A 53 -3.21 20.60 -1.92
N ARG A 54 -2.27 20.80 -2.85
CA ARG A 54 -1.78 19.73 -3.74
C ARG A 54 -1.11 18.61 -2.94
N ALA A 55 -0.21 18.96 -2.01
CA ALA A 55 0.46 17.99 -1.14
C ALA A 55 -0.52 17.18 -0.30
N ARG A 56 -1.54 17.84 0.29
CA ARG A 56 -2.60 17.16 1.05
C ARG A 56 -3.42 16.22 0.20
N LYS A 57 -3.78 16.62 -1.03
CA LYS A 57 -4.51 15.77 -1.97
C LYS A 57 -3.71 14.54 -2.37
N LYS A 58 -2.40 14.71 -2.64
CA LYS A 58 -1.49 13.60 -2.95
C LYS A 58 -1.42 12.60 -1.79
N LEU A 59 -1.17 13.08 -0.58
CA LEU A 59 -1.10 12.23 0.61
C LEU A 59 -2.42 11.48 0.86
N ARG A 60 -3.56 12.15 0.65
CA ARG A 60 -4.88 11.53 0.81
C ARG A 60 -5.09 10.39 -0.18
N TYR A 61 -4.72 10.57 -1.44
CA TYR A 61 -4.88 9.51 -2.43
C TYR A 61 -3.90 8.37 -2.21
N GLN A 62 -2.65 8.67 -1.84
CA GLN A 62 -1.69 7.64 -1.48
C GLN A 62 -2.22 6.75 -0.36
N TYR A 63 -2.75 7.33 0.72
CA TYR A 63 -3.34 6.54 1.82
C TYR A 63 -4.52 5.67 1.36
N LEU A 64 -5.42 6.22 0.54
CA LEU A 64 -6.56 5.47 0.03
C LEU A 64 -6.13 4.33 -0.91
N GLU A 65 -5.11 4.57 -1.73
CA GLU A 65 -4.52 3.56 -2.61
C GLU A 65 -3.89 2.43 -1.78
N GLU A 66 -3.05 2.76 -0.80
CA GLU A 66 -2.45 1.79 0.12
C GLU A 66 -3.53 0.92 0.79
N LEU A 67 -4.58 1.53 1.35
CA LEU A 67 -5.70 0.80 1.96
C LEU A 67 -6.41 -0.16 1.00
N VAL A 68 -6.66 0.27 -0.24
CA VAL A 68 -7.31 -0.57 -1.25
C VAL A 68 -6.39 -1.73 -1.64
N THR A 69 -5.12 -1.44 -1.91
CA THR A 69 -4.15 -2.47 -2.32
C THR A 69 -3.96 -3.54 -1.24
N ASP A 70 -3.93 -3.16 0.04
CA ASP A 70 -3.77 -4.11 1.13
C ASP A 70 -5.02 -4.97 1.32
N ARG A 71 -6.21 -4.40 1.14
CA ARG A 71 -7.46 -5.15 1.14
C ARG A 71 -7.53 -6.12 -0.03
N GLU A 72 -7.12 -5.71 -1.23
CA GLU A 72 -7.08 -6.57 -2.41
C GLU A 72 -6.11 -7.74 -2.23
N LYS A 73 -4.91 -7.50 -1.68
CA LYS A 73 -3.94 -8.55 -1.35
C LYS A 73 -4.54 -9.56 -0.36
N ALA A 74 -5.19 -9.09 0.71
CA ALA A 74 -5.83 -9.96 1.69
C ALA A 74 -6.94 -10.81 1.06
N VAL A 75 -7.78 -10.22 0.20
CA VAL A 75 -8.83 -10.96 -0.52
C VAL A 75 -8.24 -12.03 -1.44
N ILE A 76 -7.16 -11.71 -2.16
CA ILE A 76 -6.48 -12.67 -3.04
C ILE A 76 -5.89 -13.83 -2.22
N ALA A 77 -5.24 -13.54 -1.10
CA ALA A 77 -4.68 -14.56 -0.21
C ALA A 77 -5.78 -15.51 0.30
N LEU A 78 -6.88 -14.96 0.83
CA LEU A 78 -8.01 -15.75 1.33
C LEU A 78 -8.69 -16.58 0.24
N ARG A 79 -8.79 -16.05 -0.99
CA ARG A 79 -9.33 -16.83 -2.12
C ARG A 79 -8.43 -18.02 -2.48
N LYS A 80 -7.11 -17.82 -2.51
CA LYS A 80 -6.15 -18.92 -2.76
C LYS A 80 -6.26 -20.00 -1.68
N GLU A 81 -6.37 -19.60 -0.42
CA GLU A 81 -6.57 -20.54 0.70
C GLU A 81 -7.89 -21.30 0.56
N LEU A 82 -8.99 -20.61 0.23
CA LEU A 82 -10.28 -21.24 0.02
C LEU A 82 -10.26 -22.25 -1.14
N ASP A 83 -9.64 -21.89 -2.25
CA ASP A 83 -9.53 -22.77 -3.42
C ASP A 83 -8.68 -24.00 -3.11
N LYS A 84 -7.61 -23.85 -2.32
CA LYS A 84 -6.81 -24.97 -1.77
C LYS A 84 -7.67 -25.91 -0.93
N TYR A 85 -8.47 -25.39 0.01
CA TYR A 85 -9.33 -26.25 0.84
C TYR A 85 -10.43 -26.92 0.02
N ARG A 86 -10.95 -26.26 -1.02
CA ARG A 86 -11.92 -26.87 -1.94
C ARG A 86 -11.33 -28.01 -2.75
N SER A 87 -10.10 -27.89 -3.24
CA SER A 87 -9.44 -28.99 -3.96
C SER A 87 -9.13 -30.15 -3.01
N TRP A 88 -8.64 -29.85 -1.80
CA TRP A 88 -8.40 -30.85 -0.77
C TRP A 88 -9.67 -31.59 -0.35
N GLY A 89 -10.80 -30.88 -0.22
CA GLY A 89 -12.08 -31.50 0.07
C GLY A 89 -12.46 -32.55 -0.98
N LYS A 90 -12.33 -32.22 -2.27
CA LYS A 90 -12.60 -33.18 -3.37
C LYS A 90 -11.68 -34.39 -3.32
N GLU A 91 -10.38 -34.18 -3.09
CA GLU A 91 -9.42 -35.28 -3.01
C GLU A 91 -9.72 -36.20 -1.81
N LEU A 92 -10.10 -35.63 -0.67
CA LEU A 92 -10.51 -36.38 0.53
C LEU A 92 -11.80 -37.16 0.31
N ASP A 93 -12.79 -36.55 -0.37
CA ASP A 93 -14.03 -37.23 -0.76
C ASP A 93 -13.75 -38.43 -1.69
N GLU A 94 -12.69 -38.35 -2.49
CA GLU A 94 -12.18 -39.42 -3.35
C GLU A 94 -11.23 -40.39 -2.61
N GLY A 95 -11.05 -40.23 -1.30
CA GLY A 95 -10.22 -41.09 -0.45
C GLY A 95 -8.70 -40.89 -0.63
N ARG A 96 -8.28 -39.82 -1.30
CA ARG A 96 -6.86 -39.46 -1.46
C ARG A 96 -6.45 -38.44 -0.40
N VAL A 97 -5.21 -38.53 0.08
CA VAL A 97 -4.65 -37.56 1.02
C VAL A 97 -3.96 -36.45 0.21
N PRO A 98 -4.43 -35.19 0.32
CA PRO A 98 -3.84 -34.08 -0.43
C PRO A 98 -2.41 -33.75 -0.01
N GLU A 99 -1.59 -33.36 -0.99
CA GLU A 99 -0.22 -32.91 -0.74
C GLU A 99 -0.19 -31.67 0.15
N GLY A 100 0.67 -31.68 1.17
CA GLY A 100 0.77 -30.60 2.16
C GLY A 100 -0.20 -30.69 3.33
N MET A 101 -1.11 -31.66 3.36
CA MET A 101 -2.02 -31.87 4.50
C MET A 101 -1.27 -32.24 5.79
N HIS A 102 -0.20 -33.04 5.69
CA HIS A 102 0.66 -33.35 6.84
C HIS A 102 1.31 -32.09 7.43
N ALA A 103 1.83 -31.20 6.57
CA ALA A 103 2.44 -29.94 7.02
C ALA A 103 1.42 -29.03 7.71
N LEU A 104 0.18 -28.94 7.18
CA LEU A 104 -0.89 -28.19 7.83
C LEU A 104 -1.25 -28.79 9.21
N LEU A 105 -1.33 -30.11 9.33
CA LEU A 105 -1.65 -30.78 10.59
C LEU A 105 -0.55 -30.63 11.64
N GLU A 106 0.72 -30.56 11.20
CA GLU A 106 1.86 -30.24 12.05
C GLU A 106 1.82 -28.78 12.51
N GLU A 107 1.51 -27.84 11.62
CA GLU A 107 1.34 -26.41 11.95
C GLU A 107 0.17 -26.18 12.92
N MET A 108 -0.94 -26.90 12.76
CA MET A 108 -2.09 -26.86 13.68
C MET A 108 -1.84 -27.60 15.01
N GLY A 109 -0.66 -28.22 15.19
CA GLY A 109 -0.31 -28.95 16.41
C GLY A 109 -1.10 -30.24 16.64
N ALA A 110 -1.79 -30.74 15.61
CA ALA A 110 -2.58 -31.96 15.65
C ALA A 110 -1.73 -33.23 15.56
N ILE A 111 -0.49 -33.11 15.02
CA ILE A 111 0.48 -34.20 14.96
C ILE A 111 1.62 -33.87 15.92
N LYS A 112 1.55 -34.39 17.15
CA LYS A 112 2.77 -34.64 17.93
C LYS A 112 3.38 -35.92 17.38
N GLN A 113 4.54 -35.81 16.74
CA GLN A 113 5.43 -36.95 16.57
C GLN A 113 5.81 -37.44 17.98
N GLU A 114 5.04 -38.37 18.55
CA GLU A 114 5.56 -39.21 19.61
C GLU A 114 6.74 -39.96 18.98
N LYS A 115 7.94 -39.44 19.20
CA LYS A 115 9.15 -40.25 19.09
C LYS A 115 8.95 -41.39 20.06
N LEU A 116 8.43 -42.51 19.57
CA LEU A 116 8.56 -43.81 20.22
C LEU A 116 10.06 -44.12 20.22
N VAL A 117 10.79 -43.48 21.14
CA VAL A 117 12.07 -43.97 21.61
C VAL A 117 11.71 -45.23 22.37
N ILE A 118 11.49 -46.33 21.65
CA ILE A 118 11.52 -47.65 22.26
C ILE A 118 12.94 -47.76 22.79
N PRO A 119 13.18 -47.68 24.11
CA PRO A 119 14.49 -47.97 24.63
C PRO A 119 14.68 -49.45 24.28
N ARG A 120 15.66 -49.75 23.42
CA ARG A 120 16.08 -51.12 23.15
C ARG A 120 16.49 -51.69 24.50
N LEU A 121 15.57 -52.39 25.17
CA LEU A 121 15.85 -53.14 26.39
C LEU A 121 16.99 -54.07 26.01
N ARG A 122 18.18 -53.74 26.52
CA ARG A 122 19.36 -54.57 26.43
C ARG A 122 19.03 -55.79 27.28
N LEU A 123 18.53 -56.85 26.65
CA LEU A 123 18.50 -58.17 27.23
C LEU A 123 19.96 -58.60 27.44
N GLN A 124 20.52 -58.26 28.60
CA GLN A 124 21.64 -58.99 29.16
C GLN A 124 21.05 -60.28 29.74
N GLY A 125 20.98 -61.32 28.91
CA GLY A 125 20.84 -62.69 29.36
C GLY A 125 22.22 -63.35 29.32
N ASN A 126 22.88 -63.42 30.47
CA ASN A 126 23.89 -64.44 30.72
C ASN A 126 23.17 -65.62 31.36
N TRP A 127 22.97 -66.71 30.61
CA TRP A 127 22.98 -68.11 31.04
C TRP A 127 23.15 -68.99 29.81
#